data_AF-A0A2D4J4Q7-F1
#
_entry.id   AF-A0A2D4J4Q7-F1
#
_cell.length_a   1.000
_cell.length_b   1.000
_cell.length_c   1.000
_cell.angle_alpha   90.00
_cell.angle_beta   90.00
_cell.angle_gamma   90.00
#
_symmetry.space_group_name_H-M   'P 1'
#
loop_
_entity.id
_entity.type
_entity.pdbx_description
1 polymer ?
#
loop_
_entity_poly.entity_id
_entity_poly.type
_entity_poly.pdbx_seq_one_letter_code
_entity_poly.pdbx_strand_id
1 'polypeptide(L)'
;GASQVVANDIDPVAAAAMVLNCELNNIDPIPVLMENLIGTDIGKWDLIVLGDMFYSEELADSLSEWLKKCIQDYKTELLIGDPGRPYFVTNHIQRMLHKVSEYALPKSSLEEYNGSTKTFIWNYQP
;
A
#
# COMPACT_ATOMS: atom_id res chain seq x y z
N GLY A 1 3.15 18.39 -3.18
CA GLY A 1 2.26 17.30 -2.71
C GLY A 1 1.37 16.88 -3.86
N ALA A 2 0.55 15.86 -3.68
CA ALA A 2 -0.47 15.48 -4.65
C ALA A 2 -1.56 16.56 -4.75
N SER A 3 -2.15 16.73 -5.93
CA SER A 3 -3.29 17.64 -6.14
C SER A 3 -4.60 17.07 -5.61
N GLN A 4 -4.71 15.74 -5.55
CA GLN A 4 -5.85 15.00 -5.03
C GLN A 4 -5.35 13.71 -4.36
N VAL A 5 -5.94 13.37 -3.23
CA VAL A 5 -5.67 12.12 -2.49
C VAL A 5 -7.01 11.50 -2.13
N VAL A 6 -7.08 10.17 -2.24
CA VAL A 6 -8.19 9.36 -1.74
C VAL A 6 -7.60 8.25 -0.88
N ALA A 7 -8.10 8.09 0.33
CA ALA A 7 -7.78 6.95 1.17
C ALA A 7 -8.75 5.81 0.90
N ASN A 8 -8.29 4.56 1.00
CA ASN A 8 -9.14 3.38 0.89
C ASN A 8 -8.79 2.37 1.97
N ASP A 9 -9.80 1.96 2.74
CA ASP A 9 -9.72 0.85 3.67
C ASP A 9 -11.15 0.33 3.90
N ILE A 10 -11.34 -0.99 3.88
CA ILE A 10 -12.66 -1.60 4.08
C ILE A 10 -13.14 -1.53 5.54
N ASP A 11 -12.23 -1.24 6.48
CA ASP A 11 -12.56 -1.13 7.89
C ASP A 11 -13.13 0.28 8.21
N PRO A 12 -14.38 0.39 8.70
CA PRO A 12 -14.95 1.69 9.12
C PRO A 12 -14.16 2.35 10.26
N VAL A 13 -13.43 1.57 11.08
CA VAL A 13 -12.55 2.12 12.12
C VAL A 13 -11.35 2.82 11.47
N ALA A 14 -10.76 2.24 10.42
CA ALA A 14 -9.69 2.87 9.67
C ALA A 14 -10.16 4.15 8.97
N ALA A 15 -11.39 4.17 8.45
CA ALA A 15 -11.99 5.38 7.89
C ALA A 15 -12.10 6.51 8.93
N ALA A 16 -12.58 6.20 10.14
CA ALA A 16 -12.63 7.16 11.23
C ALA A 16 -11.23 7.63 11.67
N ALA A 17 -10.27 6.71 11.76
CA ALA A 17 -8.88 7.02 12.08
C ALA A 17 -8.24 7.94 11.03
N MET A 18 -8.57 7.78 9.74
CA MET A 18 -8.08 8.64 8.68
C MET A 18 -8.53 10.09 8.86
N VAL A 19 -9.80 10.30 9.26
CA VAL A 19 -10.32 11.64 9.56
C VAL A 19 -9.56 12.26 10.74
N LEU A 20 -9.38 11.51 11.83
CA LEU A 20 -8.61 11.97 12.99
C LEU A 20 -7.15 12.28 12.63
N ASN A 21 -6.52 11.48 11.75
CA ASN A 21 -5.17 11.73 11.29
C ASN A 21 -5.07 13.01 10.44
N CYS A 22 -6.08 13.32 9.63
CA CYS A 22 -6.12 14.59 8.89
C CYS A 22 -6.17 15.76 9.87
N GLU A 23 -7.06 15.70 10.86
CA GLU A 23 -7.18 16.73 11.90
C GLU A 23 -5.88 16.94 12.68
N LEU A 24 -5.25 15.84 13.15
CA LEU A 24 -3.99 15.89 13.90
C LEU A 24 -2.83 16.50 13.10
N ASN A 25 -2.86 16.35 11.78
CA ASN A 25 -1.83 16.90 10.89
C ASN A 25 -2.20 18.26 10.28
N ASN A 26 -3.35 18.84 10.67
CA ASN A 26 -3.90 20.07 10.09
C ASN A 26 -4.07 19.99 8.55
N ILE A 27 -4.56 18.86 8.07
CA ILE A 27 -4.88 18.60 6.66
C ILE A 27 -6.40 18.61 6.51
N ASP A 28 -6.91 19.26 5.45
CA ASP A 28 -8.34 19.19 5.13
C ASP A 28 -8.78 17.73 4.94
N PRO A 29 -9.99 17.34 5.39
CA PRO A 29 -10.45 15.96 5.26
C PRO A 29 -10.39 15.46 3.81
N ILE A 30 -9.72 14.33 3.61
CA ILE A 30 -9.66 13.67 2.31
C ILE A 30 -10.83 12.67 2.16
N PRO A 31 -11.30 12.38 0.94
CA PRO A 31 -12.26 11.30 0.72
C PRO A 31 -11.71 9.96 1.18
N VAL A 32 -12.54 9.18 1.88
CA VAL A 32 -12.23 7.81 2.31
C VAL A 32 -13.25 6.85 1.69
N LEU A 33 -12.77 5.94 0.85
CA LEU A 33 -13.58 4.87 0.26
C LEU A 33 -13.50 3.64 1.15
N MET A 34 -14.66 3.10 1.53
CA MET A 34 -14.77 1.90 2.36
C MET A 34 -15.09 0.63 1.57
N GLU A 35 -15.16 0.74 0.25
CA GLU A 35 -15.39 -0.37 -0.64
C GLU A 35 -14.09 -1.12 -0.96
N ASN A 36 -14.20 -2.41 -1.26
CA ASN A 36 -13.05 -3.18 -1.73
C ASN A 36 -12.77 -2.78 -3.19
N LEU A 37 -11.67 -2.04 -3.41
CA LEU A 37 -11.25 -1.63 -4.74
C LEU A 37 -10.49 -2.71 -5.51
N ILE A 38 -9.98 -3.74 -4.82
CA ILE A 38 -9.17 -4.79 -5.44
C ILE A 38 -10.03 -5.55 -6.46
N GLY A 39 -9.54 -5.60 -7.70
CA GLY A 39 -10.23 -6.23 -8.82
C GLY A 39 -11.26 -5.34 -9.52
N THR A 40 -11.49 -4.11 -9.05
CA THR A 40 -12.37 -3.13 -9.69
C THR A 40 -11.60 -2.22 -10.63
N ASP A 41 -12.30 -1.53 -11.54
CA ASP A 41 -11.71 -0.47 -12.36
C ASP A 41 -11.79 0.87 -11.61
N ILE A 42 -10.65 1.31 -11.08
CA ILE A 42 -10.53 2.58 -10.34
C ILE A 42 -10.20 3.77 -11.24
N GLY A 43 -10.14 3.55 -12.56
CA GLY A 43 -9.74 4.56 -13.54
C GLY A 43 -8.26 4.97 -13.40
N LYS A 44 -7.94 6.13 -13.99
CA LYS A 44 -6.57 6.63 -14.04
C LYS A 44 -6.17 7.32 -12.73
N TRP A 45 -5.11 6.80 -12.11
CA TRP A 45 -4.36 7.44 -11.03
C TRP A 45 -2.89 7.59 -11.42
N ASP A 46 -2.26 8.68 -11.02
CA ASP A 46 -0.83 8.88 -11.27
C ASP A 46 0.02 7.98 -10.35
N LEU A 47 -0.44 7.74 -9.11
CA LEU A 47 0.28 6.97 -8.10
C LEU A 47 -0.68 6.19 -7.20
N ILE A 48 -0.37 4.92 -6.95
CA ILE A 48 -0.94 4.08 -5.89
C ILE A 48 0.13 3.84 -4.83
N VAL A 49 -0.22 4.04 -3.57
CA VAL A 49 0.64 3.75 -2.41
C VAL A 49 -0.02 2.68 -1.55
N LEU A 50 0.68 1.59 -1.30
CA LEU A 50 0.22 0.49 -0.44
C LEU A 50 1.08 0.40 0.80
N GLY A 51 0.43 0.22 1.95
CA GLY A 51 1.09 -0.09 3.21
C GLY A 51 0.72 -1.49 3.67
N ASP A 52 1.71 -2.37 3.80
CA ASP A 52 1.62 -3.63 4.54
C ASP A 52 0.47 -4.59 4.14
N MET A 53 0.12 -4.62 2.85
CA MET A 53 -1.03 -5.40 2.33
C MET A 53 -0.73 -6.89 2.06
N PHE A 54 0.53 -7.32 2.12
CA PHE A 54 0.94 -8.69 1.76
C PHE A 54 0.98 -9.64 2.97
N TYR A 55 -0.11 -9.65 3.74
CA TYR A 55 -0.23 -10.46 4.96
C TYR A 55 -0.92 -11.82 4.75
N SER A 56 -1.55 -12.06 3.60
CA SER A 56 -2.11 -13.36 3.22
C SER A 56 -1.88 -13.66 1.74
N GLU A 57 -1.83 -14.95 1.39
CA GLU A 57 -1.56 -15.42 0.02
C GLU A 57 -2.66 -15.03 -0.97
N GLU A 58 -3.93 -15.27 -0.62
CA GLU A 58 -5.09 -14.95 -1.47
C GLU A 58 -5.17 -13.45 -1.80
N LEU A 59 -4.89 -12.60 -0.80
CA LEU A 59 -4.85 -11.16 -0.99
C LEU A 59 -3.66 -10.76 -1.86
N ALA A 60 -2.49 -11.32 -1.61
CA ALA A 60 -1.28 -11.01 -2.37
C ALA A 60 -1.45 -11.28 -3.87
N ASP A 61 -2.08 -12.40 -4.24
CA ASP A 61 -2.31 -12.75 -5.64
C ASP A 61 -3.34 -11.84 -6.30
N SER A 62 -4.51 -11.66 -5.67
CA SER A 62 -5.57 -10.78 -6.19
C SER A 62 -5.09 -9.33 -6.35
N LEU A 63 -4.34 -8.84 -5.37
CA LEU A 63 -3.73 -7.51 -5.36
C LEU A 63 -2.71 -7.37 -6.50
N SER A 64 -1.84 -8.36 -6.67
CA SER A 64 -0.79 -8.33 -7.70
C SER A 64 -1.36 -8.29 -9.11
N GLU A 65 -2.40 -9.08 -9.38
CA GLU A 65 -3.09 -9.07 -10.68
C GLU A 65 -3.81 -7.74 -10.95
N TRP A 66 -4.48 -7.20 -9.94
CA TRP A 66 -5.19 -5.93 -10.07
C TRP A 66 -4.23 -4.75 -10.29
N LEU A 67 -3.13 -4.69 -9.54
CA LEU A 67 -2.12 -3.64 -9.70
C LEU A 67 -1.46 -3.67 -11.07
N LYS A 68 -1.14 -4.87 -11.59
CA LYS A 68 -0.62 -5.03 -12.95
C LYS A 68 -1.55 -4.42 -13.98
N LYS A 69 -2.86 -4.63 -13.87
CA LYS A 69 -3.85 -4.01 -14.77
C LYS A 69 -3.82 -2.49 -14.67
N CYS A 70 -3.84 -1.94 -13.45
CA CYS A 70 -3.76 -0.49 -13.24
C CYS A 70 -2.52 0.13 -13.91
N ILE A 71 -1.35 -0.51 -13.73
CA ILE A 71 -0.09 -0.05 -14.34
C ILE A 71 -0.14 -0.18 -15.87
N GLN A 72 -0.64 -1.29 -16.40
CA GLN A 72 -0.66 -1.55 -17.84
C GLN A 72 -1.63 -0.62 -18.58
N ASP A 73 -2.85 -0.46 -18.06
CA ASP A 73 -3.94 0.26 -18.69
C ASP A 73 -3.80 1.78 -18.51
N TYR A 74 -3.35 2.23 -17.32
CA TYR A 74 -3.35 3.65 -16.97
C TYR A 74 -1.96 4.26 -16.78
N LYS A 75 -0.89 3.46 -16.83
CA LYS A 75 0.50 3.89 -16.54
C LYS A 75 0.67 4.45 -15.13
N THR A 76 -0.12 3.95 -14.19
CA THR A 76 -0.04 4.31 -12.77
C THR A 76 1.29 3.86 -12.17
N GLU A 77 1.93 4.75 -11.40
CA GLU A 77 3.09 4.39 -10.58
C GLU A 77 2.64 3.64 -9.31
N LEU A 78 3.46 2.75 -8.80
CA LEU A 78 3.14 1.93 -7.63
C LEU A 78 4.26 1.95 -6.60
N LEU A 79 3.96 2.42 -5.40
CA LEU A 79 4.83 2.33 -4.23
C LEU A 79 4.25 1.36 -3.19
N ILE A 80 5.08 0.47 -2.68
CA ILE A 80 4.71 -0.50 -1.63
C ILE A 80 5.64 -0.32 -0.45
N GLY A 81 5.09 -0.04 0.73
CA GLY A 81 5.79 -0.16 2.00
C GLY A 81 5.53 -1.53 2.61
N ASP A 82 6.56 -2.37 2.67
CA ASP A 82 6.46 -3.70 3.28
C ASP A 82 7.81 -4.10 3.91
N PRO A 83 7.83 -4.64 5.15
CA PRO A 83 9.05 -5.05 5.84
C PRO A 83 9.66 -6.36 5.31
N GLY A 84 9.10 -6.96 4.26
CA GLY A 84 9.52 -8.22 3.70
C GLY A 84 8.75 -9.41 4.28
N ARG A 85 7.42 -9.31 4.37
CA ARG A 85 6.57 -10.41 4.84
C ARG A 85 6.74 -11.66 3.96
N PRO A 86 6.53 -12.89 4.49
CA PRO A 86 6.72 -14.11 3.72
C PRO A 86 5.96 -14.12 2.39
N TYR A 87 4.69 -13.71 2.41
CA TYR A 87 3.85 -13.66 1.22
C TYR A 87 4.24 -12.55 0.24
N PHE A 88 4.89 -11.48 0.70
CA PHE A 88 5.46 -10.47 -0.21
C PHE A 88 6.67 -11.02 -0.95
N VAL A 89 7.57 -11.71 -0.24
CA VAL A 89 8.83 -12.24 -0.79
C VAL A 89 8.58 -13.38 -1.77
N THR A 90 7.58 -14.23 -1.52
CA THR A 90 7.26 -15.36 -2.39
C THR A 90 6.38 -14.97 -3.58
N ASN A 91 5.69 -13.81 -3.52
CA ASN A 91 4.81 -13.40 -4.60
C ASN A 91 5.61 -13.03 -5.85
N HIS A 92 5.07 -13.38 -7.01
CA HIS A 92 5.66 -13.10 -8.31
C HIS A 92 5.83 -11.59 -8.59
N ILE A 93 5.03 -10.73 -7.94
CA ILE A 93 5.14 -9.27 -8.10
C ILE A 93 6.52 -8.77 -7.64
N GLN A 94 7.12 -9.41 -6.63
CA GLN A 94 8.41 -9.01 -6.08
C GLN A 94 9.52 -8.92 -7.15
N ARG A 95 9.47 -9.77 -8.18
CA ARG A 95 10.45 -9.78 -9.28
C ARG A 95 10.40 -8.54 -10.16
N MET A 96 9.30 -7.80 -10.12
CA MET A 96 9.07 -6.55 -10.85
C MET A 96 9.18 -5.33 -9.93
N LEU A 97 9.61 -5.55 -8.68
CA LEU A 97 9.80 -4.49 -7.71
C LEU A 97 11.30 -4.25 -7.50
N HIS A 98 11.68 -2.99 -7.40
CA HIS A 98 13.01 -2.58 -6.98
C HIS A 98 12.90 -1.84 -5.65
N LYS A 99 13.87 -2.10 -4.76
CA LYS A 99 13.96 -1.39 -3.48
C LYS A 99 14.38 0.06 -3.75
N VAL A 100 13.56 1.00 -3.32
CA VAL A 100 13.81 2.45 -3.43
C VAL A 100 14.47 2.99 -2.17
N SER A 101 13.99 2.55 -1.00
CA SER A 101 14.49 3.04 0.29
C SER A 101 14.34 2.00 1.39
N GLU A 102 15.04 2.24 2.49
CA GLU A 102 15.11 1.38 3.66
C GLU A 102 15.07 2.26 4.93
N TYR A 103 14.23 1.87 5.88
CA TYR A 103 14.03 2.61 7.13
C TYR A 103 14.18 1.67 8.32
N ALA A 104 14.79 2.16 9.39
CA ALA A 104 14.87 1.43 10.65
C ALA A 104 13.52 1.48 11.37
N LEU A 105 13.06 0.33 11.85
CA LEU A 105 11.85 0.24 12.66
C LEU A 105 12.18 0.48 14.14
N PRO A 106 11.29 1.16 14.90
CA PRO A 106 11.42 1.26 16.34
C PRO A 106 11.44 -0.12 17.00
N LYS A 107 12.19 -0.27 18.11
CA LYS A 107 12.19 -1.53 18.88
C LYS A 107 10.80 -1.96 19.36
N SER A 108 9.90 -1.00 19.57
CA SER A 108 8.51 -1.26 19.97
C SER A 108 7.70 -2.00 18.89
N SER A 109 8.13 -1.98 17.63
CA SER A 109 7.40 -2.58 16.50
C SER A 109 7.90 -3.99 16.15
N LEU A 110 8.80 -4.57 16.94
CA LEU A 110 9.38 -5.89 16.64
C LEU A 110 8.34 -7.01 16.66
N GLU A 111 7.37 -6.96 17.58
CA GLU A 111 6.32 -7.99 17.67
C GLU A 111 5.39 -7.95 16.44
N GLU A 112 5.03 -6.74 15.99
CA GLU A 112 4.14 -6.51 14.85
C GLU A 112 4.76 -6.96 13.51
N TYR A 113 6.08 -6.85 13.39
CA TYR A 113 6.81 -7.15 12.16
C TYR A 113 7.68 -8.41 12.25
N ASN A 114 7.30 -9.39 13.07
CA ASN A 114 7.97 -10.69 13.19
C ASN A 114 9.49 -10.60 13.45
N GLY A 115 9.91 -9.63 14.26
CA GLY A 115 11.31 -9.38 14.58
C GLY A 115 12.09 -8.58 13.53
N SER A 116 11.44 -8.11 12.46
CA SER A 116 12.07 -7.22 11.48
C SER A 116 12.47 -5.91 12.13
N THR A 117 13.74 -5.52 11.93
CA THR A 117 14.31 -4.26 12.44
C THR A 117 14.25 -3.15 11.40
N LYS A 118 13.76 -3.46 10.21
CA LYS A 118 13.78 -2.60 9.02
C LYS A 118 12.50 -2.77 8.23
N THR A 119 12.08 -1.70 7.58
CA THR A 119 11.05 -1.72 6.55
C THR A 119 11.58 -1.12 5.26
N PHE A 120 10.96 -1.48 4.14
CA PHE A 120 11.45 -1.14 2.82
C PHE A 120 10.33 -0.49 2.00
N ILE A 121 10.72 0.46 1.15
CA ILE A 121 9.86 0.99 0.12
C ILE A 121 10.29 0.38 -1.21
N TRP A 122 9.32 -0.16 -1.92
CA TRP A 122 9.47 -0.80 -3.21
C TRP A 122 8.71 -0.01 -4.25
N ASN A 123 9.26 0.12 -5.45
CA ASN A 123 8.56 0.69 -6.59
C ASN A 123 8.50 -0.34 -7.72
N TYR A 124 7.40 -0.33 -8.46
CA TYR A 124 7.22 -1.16 -9.61
C TYR A 124 8.03 -0.64 -10.81
N GLN A 125 8.92 -1.48 -11.32
CA GLN A 125 9.61 -1.26 -12.58
C GLN A 125 9.49 -2.52 -13.44
N PRO A 126 8.77 -2.47 -14.57
CA PRO A 126 8.61 -3.61 -15.47
C PRO A 126 9.93 -4.01 -16.14
#